data_AF-A0A3M1Z3S5-F1
#
_entry.id   AF-A0A3M1Z3S5-F1
#
_cell.length_a   1.000
_cell.length_b   1.000
_cell.length_c   1.000
_cell.angle_alpha   90.00
_cell.angle_beta   90.00
_cell.angle_gamma   90.00
#
_symmetry.space_group_name_H-M   'P 1'
#
loop_
_entity.id
_entity.type
_entity.pdbx_description
1 polymer ?
#
loop_
_entity_poly.entity_id
_entity_poly.type
_entity_poly.pdbx_seq_one_letter_code
_entity_poly.pdbx_strand_id
1 'polypeptide(L)'
;MKRLIFPMALMIGVFAFFAFKKGDTTASALTIMASNKTAQSGKEVCVDVSVKDFQKILSMQYTMKWQADKLRFKRIDGLNLPGLSASNFGTQATQKGLLTFAWYDPNIRGISLTDGSSIYQVCFDVIGKAGDKAYLQFTGYPTVIEITDAQSNFLDLNATPGIVKIR
;
A
#
# COMPACT_ATOMS: atom_id res chain seq x y z
N MET A 1 -27.05 66.87 36.02
CA MET A 1 -28.26 66.19 36.56
C MET A 1 -28.74 65.22 35.49
N LYS A 2 -28.95 63.92 35.66
CA LYS A 2 -28.90 62.98 36.78
C LYS A 2 -28.17 61.72 36.28
N ARG A 3 -27.28 61.16 37.11
CA ARG A 3 -26.76 59.80 36.93
C ARG A 3 -27.87 58.83 37.34
N LEU A 4 -28.20 57.85 36.50
CA LEU A 4 -28.92 56.66 36.93
C LEU A 4 -27.95 55.47 36.88
N ILE A 5 -27.67 54.95 38.08
CA ILE A 5 -27.02 53.68 38.34
C ILE A 5 -28.16 52.69 38.61
N PHE A 6 -28.19 51.54 37.93
CA PHE A 6 -28.91 50.35 38.39
C PHE A 6 -28.11 49.08 38.05
N PRO A 7 -28.26 47.99 38.83
CA PRO A 7 -27.17 47.14 39.26
C PRO A 7 -26.97 45.86 38.42
N MET A 8 -25.83 45.25 38.68
CA MET A 8 -25.39 43.87 38.46
C MET A 8 -26.52 42.83 38.40
N ALA A 9 -26.67 42.19 37.23
CA ALA A 9 -27.26 40.86 37.11
C ALA A 9 -26.22 39.93 36.49
N LEU A 10 -25.68 39.04 37.33
CA LEU A 10 -24.77 37.96 36.97
C LEU A 10 -25.58 36.90 36.21
N MET A 11 -25.55 36.91 34.87
CA MET A 11 -26.02 35.80 34.06
C MET A 11 -24.84 34.87 33.78
N ILE A 12 -24.79 33.75 34.51
CA ILE A 12 -23.90 32.62 34.18
C ILE A 12 -24.41 32.04 32.86
N GLY A 13 -23.81 32.48 31.76
CA GLY A 13 -23.99 31.86 30.46
C GLY A 13 -23.37 30.46 30.50
N VAL A 14 -24.19 29.43 30.60
CA VAL A 14 -23.76 28.06 30.31
C VAL A 14 -23.47 27.99 28.82
N PHE A 15 -22.22 28.21 28.44
CA PHE A 15 -21.71 27.80 27.14
C PHE A 15 -21.69 26.27 27.15
N ALA A 16 -22.75 25.64 26.65
CA ALA A 16 -22.68 24.27 26.21
C ALA A 16 -21.64 24.22 25.08
N PHE A 17 -20.42 23.82 25.41
CA PHE A 17 -19.44 23.37 24.43
C PHE A 17 -20.02 22.11 23.78
N PHE A 18 -20.75 22.28 22.68
CA PHE A 18 -20.93 21.20 21.73
C PHE A 18 -19.55 20.93 21.13
N ALA A 19 -18.82 19.99 21.71
CA ALA A 19 -17.71 19.35 21.04
C ALA A 19 -18.32 18.66 19.80
N PHE A 20 -18.17 19.30 18.63
CA PHE A 20 -18.21 18.56 17.38
C PHE A 20 -17.11 17.51 17.49
N LYS A 21 -17.47 16.26 17.79
CA LYS A 21 -16.59 15.15 17.46
C LYS A 21 -16.44 15.22 15.95
N LYS A 22 -15.29 15.71 15.48
CA LYS A 22 -14.83 15.44 14.13
C LYS A 22 -14.90 13.93 14.01
N GLY A 23 -15.88 13.42 13.26
CA GLY A 23 -15.95 12.01 12.96
C GLY A 23 -14.60 11.65 12.37
N ASP A 24 -13.89 10.75 13.03
CA ASP A 24 -12.67 10.18 12.49
C ASP A 24 -13.10 9.44 11.23
N THR A 25 -13.02 10.14 10.10
CA THR A 25 -13.24 9.58 8.78
C THR A 25 -11.98 8.81 8.49
N THR A 26 -11.87 7.64 9.13
CA THR A 26 -10.83 6.68 8.79
C THR A 26 -11.00 6.39 7.32
N ALA A 27 -10.08 6.89 6.50
CA ALA A 27 -10.07 6.55 5.08
C ALA A 27 -10.04 5.01 5.00
N SER A 28 -10.88 4.45 4.14
CA SER A 28 -10.85 3.00 3.91
C SER A 28 -9.43 2.62 3.47
N ALA A 29 -8.90 1.51 3.97
CA ALA A 29 -7.53 1.10 3.70
C ALA A 29 -7.51 -0.19 2.91
N LEU A 30 -6.63 -0.27 1.90
CA LEU A 30 -6.26 -1.51 1.25
C LEU A 30 -4.99 -2.05 1.91
N THR A 31 -4.92 -3.36 2.16
CA THR A 31 -3.68 -4.00 2.60
C THR A 31 -3.00 -4.74 1.45
N ILE A 32 -1.72 -4.46 1.22
CA ILE A 32 -0.85 -5.22 0.30
C ILE A 32 0.23 -5.95 1.11
N MET A 33 0.47 -7.20 0.77
CA MET A 33 1.36 -8.09 1.52
C MET A 33 2.35 -8.76 0.59
N ALA A 34 3.63 -8.76 0.94
CA ALA A 34 4.64 -9.60 0.28
C ALA A 34 4.88 -10.85 1.13
N SER A 35 4.88 -12.02 0.49
CA SER A 35 5.06 -13.30 1.18
C SER A 35 6.47 -13.48 1.76
N ASN A 36 6.56 -14.29 2.82
CA ASN A 36 7.83 -14.74 3.37
C ASN A 36 8.29 -16.02 2.65
N LYS A 37 9.57 -16.08 2.26
CA LYS A 37 10.16 -17.21 1.55
C LYS A 37 11.48 -17.64 2.18
N THR A 38 11.90 -18.86 1.86
CA THR A 38 13.24 -19.38 2.12
C THR A 38 13.81 -19.87 0.80
N ALA A 39 15.06 -19.52 0.50
CA ALA A 39 15.71 -19.92 -0.74
C ALA A 39 17.21 -20.11 -0.54
N GLN A 40 17.82 -20.94 -1.39
CA GLN A 40 19.27 -21.14 -1.39
C GLN A 40 19.96 -20.06 -2.23
N SER A 41 21.19 -19.71 -1.86
CA SER A 41 22.04 -18.86 -2.71
C SER A 41 22.22 -19.49 -4.11
N GLY A 42 22.14 -18.68 -5.16
CA GLY A 42 22.21 -19.11 -6.56
C GLY A 42 20.94 -19.77 -7.10
N LYS A 43 19.84 -19.83 -6.33
CA LYS A 43 18.54 -20.32 -6.80
C LYS A 43 17.56 -19.19 -7.07
N GLU A 44 16.48 -19.52 -7.75
CA GLU A 44 15.35 -18.62 -7.95
C GLU A 44 14.40 -18.65 -6.76
N VAL A 45 13.78 -17.51 -6.46
CA VAL A 45 12.66 -17.39 -5.52
C VAL A 45 11.60 -16.46 -6.08
N CYS A 46 10.32 -16.85 -5.98
CA CYS A 46 9.20 -15.99 -6.34
C CYS A 46 8.45 -15.54 -5.08
N VAL A 47 8.31 -14.23 -4.91
CA VAL A 47 7.58 -13.60 -3.81
C VAL A 47 6.18 -13.24 -4.31
N ASP A 48 5.18 -13.88 -3.71
CA ASP A 48 3.77 -13.55 -3.94
C ASP A 48 3.46 -12.18 -3.36
N VAL A 49 2.74 -11.36 -4.14
CA VAL A 49 2.07 -10.16 -3.66
C VAL A 49 0.59 -10.46 -3.57
N SER A 50 0.03 -10.34 -2.36
CA SER A 50 -1.36 -10.61 -2.06
C SER A 50 -2.03 -9.42 -1.40
N VAL A 51 -3.36 -9.45 -1.37
CA VAL A 51 -4.17 -8.34 -0.89
C VAL A 51 -5.12 -8.76 0.23
N LYS A 52 -5.53 -7.78 1.02
CA LYS A 52 -6.62 -7.87 1.99
C LYS A 52 -7.41 -6.56 1.96
N ASP A 53 -8.72 -6.64 2.21
CA ASP A 53 -9.65 -5.50 2.12
C ASP A 53 -9.70 -4.91 0.69
N PHE A 54 -9.52 -5.77 -0.32
CA PHE A 54 -9.57 -5.39 -1.73
C PHE A 54 -11.02 -5.32 -2.19
N GLN A 55 -11.66 -4.18 -1.93
CA GLN A 55 -13.09 -3.98 -2.22
C GLN A 55 -13.31 -2.86 -3.24
N LYS A 56 -13.83 -3.24 -4.41
CA LYS A 56 -14.14 -2.33 -5.52
C LYS A 56 -12.96 -1.42 -5.91
N ILE A 57 -11.74 -1.94 -5.85
CA ILE A 57 -10.53 -1.17 -6.18
C ILE A 57 -10.52 -0.88 -7.67
N LEU A 58 -10.41 0.39 -8.02
CA LEU A 58 -10.43 0.90 -9.38
C LEU A 58 -9.02 1.10 -9.93
N SER A 59 -8.10 1.64 -9.14
CA SER A 59 -6.71 1.82 -9.52
C SER A 59 -5.76 1.71 -8.33
N MET A 60 -4.51 1.36 -8.62
CA MET A 60 -3.43 1.31 -7.64
C MET A 60 -2.11 1.65 -8.30
N GLN A 61 -1.30 2.43 -7.61
CA GLN A 61 0.11 2.61 -7.95
C GLN A 61 0.97 2.69 -6.68
N TYR A 62 2.19 2.17 -6.77
CA TYR A 62 3.20 2.20 -5.72
C TYR A 62 4.54 1.72 -6.26
N THR A 63 5.57 1.67 -5.41
CA THR A 63 6.85 1.01 -5.70
C THR A 63 7.07 -0.15 -4.74
N MET A 64 7.45 -1.32 -5.25
CA MET A 64 8.08 -2.36 -4.43
C MET A 64 9.59 -2.12 -4.37
N LYS A 65 10.15 -2.14 -3.16
CA LYS A 65 11.58 -1.98 -2.89
C LYS A 65 12.15 -3.23 -2.24
N TRP A 66 13.36 -3.64 -2.64
CA TRP A 66 14.11 -4.72 -2.01
C TRP A 66 15.61 -4.42 -1.90
N GLN A 67 16.34 -5.30 -1.22
CA GLN A 67 17.80 -5.26 -1.09
C GLN A 67 18.47 -5.86 -2.33
N ALA A 68 18.87 -4.99 -3.27
CA ALA A 68 19.39 -5.38 -4.59
C ALA A 68 20.75 -6.09 -4.56
N ASP A 69 21.49 -5.96 -3.46
CA ASP A 69 22.73 -6.69 -3.18
C ASP A 69 22.47 -8.16 -2.80
N LYS A 70 21.22 -8.54 -2.54
CA LYS A 70 20.82 -9.90 -2.12
C LYS A 70 19.86 -10.58 -3.09
N LEU A 71 19.00 -9.82 -3.75
CA LEU A 71 18.02 -10.32 -4.72
C LEU A 71 18.14 -9.53 -6.03
N ARG A 72 18.36 -10.24 -7.13
CA ARG A 72 18.35 -9.68 -8.48
C ARG A 72 17.01 -9.96 -9.14
N PHE A 73 16.31 -8.92 -9.57
CA PHE A 73 15.06 -9.08 -10.31
C PHE A 73 15.25 -9.98 -11.54
N LYS A 74 14.29 -10.88 -11.77
CA LYS A 74 14.30 -11.78 -12.92
C LYS A 74 13.09 -11.58 -13.81
N ARG A 75 11.88 -11.66 -13.25
CA ARG A 75 10.62 -11.48 -13.98
C ARG A 75 9.46 -11.16 -13.05
N ILE A 76 8.38 -10.69 -13.67
CA ILE A 76 7.03 -10.71 -13.09
C ILE A 76 6.30 -11.96 -13.61
N ASP A 77 5.49 -12.57 -12.76
CA ASP A 77 4.72 -13.76 -13.09
C ASP A 77 3.34 -13.74 -12.40
N GLY A 78 2.48 -14.72 -12.68
CA GLY A 78 1.24 -14.95 -11.94
C GLY A 78 0.26 -13.76 -11.94
N LEU A 79 0.14 -13.06 -13.07
CA LEU A 79 -0.70 -11.86 -13.22
C LEU A 79 -2.19 -12.20 -13.11
N ASN A 80 -2.83 -11.83 -12.00
CA ASN A 80 -4.18 -12.28 -11.63
C ASN A 80 -5.22 -11.15 -11.51
N LEU A 81 -4.99 -10.02 -12.16
CA LEU A 81 -5.97 -8.92 -12.25
C LEU A 81 -6.39 -8.70 -13.71
N PRO A 82 -7.67 -8.39 -13.99
CA PRO A 82 -8.11 -8.01 -15.33
C PRO A 82 -7.27 -6.85 -15.89
N GLY A 83 -6.80 -7.00 -17.14
CA GLY A 83 -5.97 -5.99 -17.81
C GLY A 83 -4.55 -5.84 -17.25
N LEU A 84 -4.16 -6.61 -16.23
CA LEU A 84 -2.80 -6.58 -15.72
C LEU A 84 -1.86 -7.31 -16.67
N SER A 85 -0.77 -6.65 -17.05
CA SER A 85 0.25 -7.17 -17.93
C SER A 85 1.64 -6.71 -17.47
N ALA A 86 2.68 -7.17 -18.15
CA ALA A 86 4.05 -6.73 -17.90
C ALA A 86 4.24 -5.20 -18.08
N SER A 87 3.42 -4.53 -18.91
CA SER A 87 3.53 -3.08 -19.13
C SER A 87 3.11 -2.24 -17.92
N ASN A 88 2.43 -2.84 -16.94
CA ASN A 88 2.05 -2.18 -15.69
C ASN A 88 3.23 -2.05 -14.71
N PHE A 89 4.38 -2.63 -15.05
CA PHE A 89 5.55 -2.67 -14.18
C PHE A 89 6.73 -1.90 -14.80
N GLY A 90 7.24 -0.91 -14.08
CA GLY A 90 8.46 -0.21 -14.49
C GLY A 90 9.70 -0.94 -14.00
N THR A 91 10.40 -1.61 -14.90
CA THR A 91 11.58 -2.45 -14.58
C THR A 91 12.92 -1.71 -14.66
N GLN A 92 12.91 -0.41 -14.97
CA GLN A 92 14.15 0.35 -15.28
C GLN A 92 15.06 0.58 -14.07
N ALA A 93 14.50 0.54 -12.86
CA ALA A 93 15.24 0.72 -11.62
C ALA A 93 15.43 -0.59 -10.85
N THR A 94 15.19 -1.75 -11.47
CA THR A 94 15.30 -3.07 -10.82
C THR A 94 16.72 -3.38 -10.33
N GLN A 95 17.75 -2.90 -11.03
CA GLN A 95 19.14 -3.00 -10.57
C GLN A 95 19.40 -2.21 -9.27
N LYS A 96 18.58 -1.20 -8.97
CA LYS A 96 18.62 -0.42 -7.72
C LYS A 96 17.65 -0.95 -6.66
N GLY A 97 17.00 -2.08 -6.92
CA GLY A 97 16.06 -2.70 -5.99
C GLY A 97 14.68 -2.04 -5.99
N LEU A 98 14.26 -1.45 -7.12
CA LEU A 98 12.99 -0.74 -7.25
C LEU A 98 12.19 -1.28 -8.44
N LEU A 99 10.91 -1.57 -8.20
CA LEU A 99 9.93 -1.97 -9.22
C LEU A 99 8.71 -1.07 -9.05
N THR A 100 8.47 -0.18 -10.00
CA THR A 100 7.24 0.63 -9.98
C THR A 100 6.08 -0.19 -10.52
N PHE A 101 4.89 0.09 -10.00
CA PHE A 101 3.64 -0.57 -10.38
C PHE A 101 2.56 0.48 -10.56
N ALA A 102 1.79 0.36 -11.64
CA ALA A 102 0.58 1.15 -11.87
C ALA A 102 -0.44 0.31 -12.65
N TRP A 103 -1.63 0.14 -12.08
CA TRP A 103 -2.71 -0.62 -12.66
C TRP A 103 -4.04 0.09 -12.46
N TYR A 104 -4.98 -0.13 -13.38
CA TYR A 104 -6.38 0.25 -13.27
C TYR A 104 -7.27 -0.84 -13.86
N ASP A 105 -8.50 -0.96 -13.35
CA ASP A 105 -9.51 -1.85 -13.92
C ASP A 105 -9.94 -1.33 -15.30
N PRO A 106 -9.70 -2.08 -16.39
CA PRO A 106 -10.02 -1.63 -17.74
C PRO A 106 -11.53 -1.43 -17.99
N ASN A 107 -12.39 -2.00 -17.14
CA ASN A 107 -13.84 -1.86 -17.26
C ASN A 107 -14.40 -0.71 -16.41
N ILE A 108 -13.58 -0.06 -15.57
CA ILE A 108 -13.98 1.06 -14.70
C ILE A 108 -15.17 0.68 -13.79
N ARG A 109 -15.20 -0.58 -13.30
CA ARG A 109 -16.25 -1.08 -12.38
C ARG A 109 -15.73 -1.27 -10.96
N GLY A 110 -14.41 -1.35 -10.81
CA GLY A 110 -13.76 -1.73 -9.57
C GLY A 110 -13.76 -3.24 -9.39
N ILE A 111 -12.66 -3.78 -8.88
CA ILE A 111 -12.48 -5.21 -8.65
C ILE A 111 -12.50 -5.49 -7.15
N SER A 112 -13.20 -6.56 -6.76
CA SER A 112 -13.14 -7.11 -5.40
C SER A 112 -12.46 -8.47 -5.42
N LEU A 113 -11.59 -8.74 -4.46
CA LEU A 113 -10.93 -10.02 -4.27
C LEU A 113 -11.13 -10.49 -2.82
N THR A 114 -11.09 -11.80 -2.60
CA THR A 114 -11.07 -12.35 -1.24
C THR A 114 -9.71 -12.09 -0.60
N ASP A 115 -9.68 -11.94 0.72
CA ASP A 115 -8.44 -11.78 1.47
C ASP A 115 -7.45 -12.92 1.19
N GLY A 116 -6.17 -12.56 1.04
CA GLY A 116 -5.10 -13.50 0.71
C GLY A 116 -4.95 -13.81 -0.79
N SER A 117 -5.82 -13.28 -1.66
CA SER A 117 -5.67 -13.46 -3.10
C SER A 117 -4.35 -12.87 -3.59
N SER A 118 -3.55 -13.66 -4.31
CA SER A 118 -2.34 -13.18 -4.96
C SER A 118 -2.67 -12.47 -6.27
N ILE A 119 -2.20 -11.23 -6.42
CA ILE A 119 -2.44 -10.39 -7.59
C ILE A 119 -1.31 -10.48 -8.63
N TYR A 120 -0.09 -10.76 -8.20
CA TYR A 120 1.08 -11.05 -9.04
C TYR A 120 2.24 -11.62 -8.20
N GLN A 121 3.27 -12.11 -8.88
CA GLN A 121 4.53 -12.55 -8.28
C GLN A 121 5.70 -11.74 -8.82
N VAL A 122 6.71 -11.51 -7.97
CA VAL A 122 8.02 -11.01 -8.38
C VAL A 122 9.05 -12.11 -8.14
N CYS A 123 9.68 -12.57 -9.22
CA CYS A 123 10.70 -13.60 -9.16
C CYS A 123 12.11 -12.99 -9.21
N PHE A 124 12.99 -13.52 -8.36
CA PHE A 124 14.36 -13.05 -8.18
C PHE A 124 15.35 -14.21 -8.32
N ASP A 125 16.53 -13.93 -8.86
CA ASP A 125 17.71 -14.74 -8.60
C ASP A 125 18.29 -14.34 -7.23
N VAL A 126 18.57 -15.31 -6.36
CA VAL A 126 19.15 -15.09 -5.04
C VAL A 126 20.67 -14.99 -5.17
N ILE A 127 21.20 -13.79 -4.92
CA ILE A 127 22.63 -13.49 -5.02
C ILE A 127 23.29 -13.21 -3.65
N GLY A 128 22.49 -13.08 -2.58
CA GLY A 128 22.97 -13.00 -1.21
C GLY A 128 23.54 -14.32 -0.70
N LYS A 129 24.21 -14.28 0.46
CA LYS A 129 24.90 -15.42 1.07
C LYS A 129 23.99 -16.16 2.05
N ALA A 130 24.30 -17.43 2.32
CA ALA A 130 23.63 -18.19 3.38
C ALA A 130 23.69 -17.43 4.72
N GLY A 131 22.56 -17.34 5.41
CA GLY A 131 22.39 -16.55 6.64
C GLY A 131 21.84 -15.14 6.41
N ASP A 132 21.89 -14.61 5.18
CA ASP A 132 21.32 -13.31 4.86
C ASP A 132 19.79 -13.32 4.94
N LYS A 133 19.25 -12.13 5.18
CA LYS A 133 17.83 -11.81 5.06
C LYS A 133 17.68 -10.67 4.07
N ALA A 134 16.83 -10.84 3.06
CA ALA A 134 16.45 -9.80 2.13
C ALA A 134 15.00 -9.37 2.42
N TYR A 135 14.79 -8.08 2.67
CA TYR A 135 13.46 -7.52 2.96
C TYR A 135 12.85 -6.92 1.69
N LEU A 136 11.54 -7.10 1.54
CA LEU A 136 10.74 -6.48 0.48
C LEU A 136 9.68 -5.59 1.13
N GLN A 137 9.58 -4.35 0.67
CA GLN A 137 8.70 -3.33 1.23
C GLN A 137 7.96 -2.61 0.11
N PHE A 138 6.84 -1.96 0.46
CA PHE A 138 6.09 -1.10 -0.44
C PHE A 138 6.32 0.36 -0.04
N THR A 139 6.62 1.21 -1.02
CA THR A 139 7.04 2.61 -0.80
C THR A 139 6.42 3.55 -1.82
N GLY A 140 6.29 4.83 -1.44
CA GLY A 140 5.82 5.91 -2.31
C GLY A 140 6.89 6.59 -3.16
N TYR A 141 8.06 5.96 -3.36
CA TYR A 141 9.13 6.50 -4.20
C TYR A 141 9.75 5.41 -5.07
N PRO A 142 9.95 5.64 -6.38
CA PRO A 142 9.68 6.90 -7.11
C PRO A 142 8.20 7.10 -7.48
N THR A 143 7.38 6.05 -7.44
CA THR A 143 5.93 6.16 -7.68
C THR A 143 5.22 6.39 -6.36
N VAL A 144 4.54 7.53 -6.22
CA VAL A 144 3.70 7.88 -5.07
C VAL A 144 2.61 6.83 -4.91
N ILE A 145 2.31 6.48 -3.66
CA ILE A 145 1.20 5.59 -3.34
C ILE A 145 -0.11 6.31 -3.63
N GLU A 146 -0.92 5.75 -4.52
CA GLU A 146 -2.26 6.25 -4.82
C GLU A 146 -3.16 5.06 -5.13
N ILE A 147 -4.28 4.98 -4.42
CA ILE A 147 -5.26 3.90 -4.53
C ILE A 147 -6.64 4.55 -4.56
N THR A 148 -7.46 4.13 -5.52
CA THR A 148 -8.84 4.59 -5.61
C THR A 148 -9.81 3.43 -5.71
N ASP A 149 -11.00 3.60 -5.14
CA ASP A 149 -12.12 2.69 -5.35
C ASP A 149 -13.02 3.17 -6.51
N ALA A 150 -14.00 2.36 -6.88
CA ALA A 150 -14.97 2.69 -7.93
C ALA A 150 -15.92 3.85 -7.56
N GLN A 151 -15.82 4.39 -6.35
CA GLN A 151 -16.55 5.59 -5.90
C GLN A 151 -15.64 6.83 -5.92
N SER A 152 -14.41 6.70 -6.44
CA SER A 152 -13.38 7.74 -6.47
C SER A 152 -12.92 8.22 -5.10
N ASN A 153 -13.10 7.40 -4.06
CA ASN A 153 -12.47 7.67 -2.77
C ASN A 153 -10.99 7.31 -2.87
N PHE A 154 -10.13 8.11 -2.23
CA PHE A 154 -8.74 7.73 -2.00
C PHE A 154 -8.65 6.81 -0.78
N LEU A 155 -7.84 5.77 -0.90
CA LEU A 155 -7.62 4.78 0.15
C LEU A 155 -6.19 4.86 0.64
N ASP A 156 -6.01 4.65 1.94
CA ASP A 156 -4.69 4.46 2.53
C ASP A 156 -4.13 3.08 2.15
N LEU A 157 -2.81 2.99 2.00
CA LEU A 157 -2.11 1.72 1.84
C LEU A 157 -1.58 1.23 3.19
N ASN A 158 -2.13 0.12 3.66
CA ASN A 158 -1.47 -0.72 4.65
C ASN A 158 -0.53 -1.70 3.96
N ALA A 159 0.69 -1.85 4.47
CA ALA A 159 1.70 -2.69 3.87
C ALA A 159 2.23 -3.73 4.87
N THR A 160 2.22 -5.00 4.48
CA THR A 160 2.96 -6.07 5.17
C THR A 160 4.21 -6.41 4.38
N PRO A 161 5.41 -6.06 4.88
CA PRO A 161 6.68 -6.41 4.25
C PRO A 161 6.88 -7.93 4.16
N GLY A 162 7.63 -8.35 3.14
CA GLY A 162 8.07 -9.73 2.97
C GLY A 162 9.54 -9.91 3.34
N ILE A 163 9.93 -11.16 3.60
CA ILE A 163 11.32 -11.55 3.81
C ILE A 163 11.70 -12.78 3.01
N VAL A 164 12.85 -12.75 2.35
CA VAL A 164 13.53 -13.95 1.84
C VAL A 164 14.67 -14.29 2.80
N LYS A 165 14.57 -15.45 3.46
CA LYS A 165 15.65 -16.03 4.29
C LYS A 165 16.56 -16.86 3.39
N ILE A 166 17.84 -16.49 3.30
CA ILE A 166 18.80 -17.17 2.44
C ILE A 166 19.52 -18.27 3.23
N ARG A 167 19.54 -19.49 2.68
CA ARG A 167 20.17 -20.68 3.26
C ARG A 167 21.31 -21.22 2.41
#